data_AF-S6F248-F1
#
_entry.id   AF-S6F248-F1
#
_cell.length_a   1.000
_cell.length_b   1.000
_cell.length_c   1.000
_cell.angle_alpha   90.00
_cell.angle_beta   90.00
_cell.angle_gamma   90.00
#
_symmetry.space_group_name_H-M   'P 1'
#
loop_
_entity.id
_entity.type
_entity.pdbx_description
1 polymer ?
#
loop_
_entity_poly.entity_id
_entity_poly.type
_entity_poly.pdbx_seq_one_letter_code
_entity_poly.pdbx_strand_id
1 'polypeptide(L)'
;MSGRIASCPLTTGVNEQIEAIVRLPEEKRSVIFGTVLDPNGNPVPDAVVKLLKVVDGCKYPYPLTHTFTDCYGQFLLGPLCPNTKYMLKIYKDNINIKFTTLQPNPYNGQCLGKNVCESNPEPENPPCGCGCGCGCGC
;
A
#
# COMPACT_ATOMS: atom_id res chain seq x y z
N MET A 1 2.80 -1.40 4.58
CA MET A 1 2.20 -2.40 5.51
C MET A 1 3.22 -2.74 6.58
N SER A 2 3.10 -2.16 7.79
CA SER A 2 3.98 -2.50 8.92
C SER A 2 3.35 -3.65 9.70
N GLY A 3 4.05 -4.78 9.82
CA GLY A 3 3.58 -5.94 10.57
C GLY A 3 3.77 -5.72 12.07
N ARG A 4 2.71 -5.29 12.76
CA ARG A 4 2.66 -5.08 14.22
C ARG A 4 3.39 -6.22 14.97
N ILE A 5 4.43 -5.88 15.73
CA ILE A 5 5.35 -6.86 16.38
C ILE A 5 4.80 -7.32 17.73
N ALA A 6 4.11 -6.42 18.46
CA ALA A 6 3.45 -6.73 19.72
C ALA A 6 2.21 -5.85 19.89
N SER A 7 1.23 -6.34 20.64
CA SER A 7 0.05 -5.59 21.06
C SER A 7 -0.34 -6.04 22.46
N CYS A 8 -0.31 -5.14 23.42
CA CYS A 8 -0.65 -5.40 24.82
C CYS A 8 -1.83 -4.51 25.22
N PRO A 9 -3.08 -5.00 25.17
CA PRO A 9 -4.20 -4.26 25.73
C PRO A 9 -4.07 -4.21 27.25
N LEU A 10 -4.32 -3.04 27.85
CA LEU A 10 -4.33 -2.86 29.30
C LEU A 10 -5.40 -1.83 29.68
N THR A 11 -5.88 -1.94 30.92
CA THR A 11 -6.84 -1.02 31.53
C THR A 11 -6.26 -0.57 32.87
N THR A 12 -6.28 0.73 33.13
CA THR A 12 -5.84 1.33 34.41
C THR A 12 -7.03 1.75 35.27
N GLY A 13 -6.87 1.73 36.59
CA GLY A 13 -7.82 2.25 37.58
C GLY A 13 -7.54 3.69 38.04
N VAL A 14 -8.32 4.16 39.02
CA VAL A 14 -8.15 5.49 39.64
C VAL A 14 -6.88 5.49 40.51
N ASN A 15 -6.00 6.48 40.29
CA ASN A 15 -4.71 6.63 40.98
C ASN A 15 -3.76 5.42 40.84
N GLU A 16 -3.79 4.73 39.70
CA GLU A 16 -2.92 3.57 39.43
C GLU A 16 -1.77 3.92 38.47
N GLN A 17 -0.54 3.53 38.84
CA GLN A 17 0.65 3.60 37.99
C GLN A 17 1.07 2.20 37.57
N ILE A 18 1.22 1.96 36.26
CA ILE A 18 1.77 0.72 35.72
C ILE A 18 3.23 0.96 35.30
N GLU A 19 4.15 0.34 36.01
CA GLU A 19 5.54 0.19 35.58
C GLU A 19 5.67 -1.10 34.76
N ALA A 20 5.85 -0.96 33.44
CA ALA A 20 5.93 -2.11 32.55
C ALA A 20 7.31 -2.22 31.87
N ILE A 21 7.82 -3.45 31.80
CA ILE A 21 8.96 -3.81 30.94
C ILE A 21 8.41 -4.64 29.78
N VAL A 22 8.49 -4.10 28.57
CA VAL A 22 8.07 -4.82 27.35
C VAL A 22 9.27 -5.52 26.74
N ARG A 23 9.25 -6.86 26.73
CA ARG A 23 10.24 -7.69 26.06
C ARG A 23 9.69 -8.12 24.70
N LEU A 24 10.33 -7.70 23.62
CA LEU A 24 9.95 -8.11 22.27
C LEU A 24 10.41 -9.55 21.99
N PRO A 25 9.63 -10.35 21.24
CA PRO A 25 10.09 -11.63 20.75
C PRO A 25 11.23 -11.45 19.72
N GLU A 26 11.99 -12.51 19.51
CA GLU A 26 12.99 -12.56 18.44
C GLU A 26 12.32 -12.29 17.08
N GLU A 27 12.79 -11.27 16.36
CA GLU A 27 12.31 -10.94 15.02
C GLU A 27 12.93 -11.89 14.00
N LYS A 28 12.09 -12.70 13.33
CA LYS A 28 12.52 -13.69 12.33
C LYS A 28 12.18 -13.28 10.90
N ARG A 29 11.41 -12.21 10.73
CA ARG A 29 11.02 -11.72 9.42
C ARG A 29 12.16 -10.96 8.79
N SER A 30 12.25 -11.04 7.48
CA SER A 30 13.30 -10.39 6.69
C SER A 30 12.75 -9.17 5.96
N VAL A 31 13.64 -8.33 5.45
CA VAL A 31 13.30 -7.23 4.55
C VAL A 31 14.19 -7.29 3.33
N ILE A 32 13.69 -6.83 2.19
CA ILE A 32 14.52 -6.52 1.03
C ILE A 32 14.61 -5.00 0.94
N PHE A 33 15.80 -4.49 1.21
CA PHE A 33 16.20 -3.14 0.88
C PHE A 33 17.11 -3.20 -0.34
N GLY A 34 16.89 -2.33 -1.32
CA GLY A 34 17.72 -2.32 -2.52
C GLY A 34 17.65 -0.99 -3.26
N THR A 35 18.51 -0.86 -4.25
CA THR A 35 18.62 0.32 -5.11
C THR A 35 18.56 -0.12 -6.57
N VAL A 36 17.75 0.57 -7.37
CA VAL A 36 17.67 0.38 -8.82
C VAL A 36 18.56 1.42 -9.50
N LEU A 37 19.53 0.93 -10.27
CA LEU A 37 20.47 1.75 -11.03
C LEU A 37 20.31 1.49 -12.54
N ASP A 38 20.56 2.51 -13.34
CA ASP A 38 20.64 2.41 -14.80
C ASP A 38 22.00 1.79 -15.24
N PRO A 39 22.21 1.51 -16.54
CA PRO A 39 23.49 0.98 -17.03
C PRO A 39 24.72 1.87 -16.78
N ASN A 40 24.51 3.15 -16.50
CA ASN A 40 25.56 4.11 -16.19
C ASN A 40 25.81 4.23 -14.67
N GLY A 41 25.05 3.49 -13.84
CA GLY A 41 25.13 3.52 -12.39
C GLY A 41 24.33 4.65 -11.74
N ASN A 42 23.49 5.38 -12.49
CA ASN A 42 22.66 6.43 -11.93
C ASN A 42 21.40 5.85 -11.28
N PRO A 43 20.93 6.42 -10.16
CA PRO A 43 19.67 6.02 -9.55
C PRO A 43 18.47 6.17 -10.49
N VAL A 44 17.56 5.19 -10.43
CA VAL A 44 16.34 5.19 -11.21
C VAL A 44 15.14 5.51 -10.30
N PRO A 45 14.63 6.75 -10.29
CA PRO A 45 13.45 7.10 -9.51
C PRO A 45 12.17 6.55 -10.13
N ASP A 46 11.13 6.38 -9.31
CA ASP A 46 9.77 5.95 -9.70
C ASP A 46 9.71 4.63 -10.48
N ALA A 47 10.71 3.75 -10.34
CA ALA A 47 10.66 2.41 -10.87
C ALA A 47 9.67 1.58 -10.04
N VAL A 48 8.77 0.86 -10.70
CA VAL A 48 7.85 -0.08 -10.06
C VAL A 48 8.62 -1.35 -9.70
N VAL A 49 8.65 -1.69 -8.42
CA VAL A 49 9.20 -2.95 -7.92
C VAL A 49 8.05 -3.82 -7.42
N LYS A 50 7.77 -4.92 -8.12
CA LYS A 50 6.74 -5.90 -7.74
C LYS A 50 7.36 -7.06 -7.00
N LEU A 51 6.80 -7.41 -5.85
CA LEU A 51 7.17 -8.58 -5.08
C LEU A 51 6.19 -9.73 -5.34
N LEU A 52 6.73 -10.89 -5.69
CA LEU A 52 5.96 -12.11 -5.89
C LEU A 52 6.52 -13.25 -5.04
N LYS A 53 5.66 -14.11 -4.51
CA LYS A 53 6.03 -15.37 -3.86
C LYS A 53 6.16 -16.47 -4.91
N VAL A 54 7.28 -17.17 -4.90
CA VAL A 54 7.49 -18.35 -5.74
C VAL A 54 7.11 -19.59 -4.93
N VAL A 55 6.28 -20.44 -5.52
CA VAL A 55 5.87 -21.73 -4.94
C VAL A 55 6.27 -22.81 -5.92
N ASP A 56 7.07 -23.78 -5.45
CA ASP A 56 7.54 -24.88 -6.28
C ASP A 56 6.33 -25.68 -6.82
N GLY A 57 6.34 -25.99 -8.12
CA GLY A 57 5.22 -26.66 -8.80
C GLY A 57 4.09 -25.74 -9.30
N CYS A 58 4.10 -24.44 -8.99
CA CYS A 58 3.16 -23.47 -9.57
C CYS A 58 3.71 -22.85 -10.86
N LYS A 59 2.88 -22.80 -11.93
CA LYS A 59 3.26 -22.19 -13.21
C LYS A 59 3.49 -20.67 -13.12
N TYR A 60 2.75 -19.99 -12.25
CA TYR A 60 2.85 -18.54 -12.07
C TYR A 60 3.07 -18.19 -10.60
N PRO A 61 3.98 -17.25 -10.29
CA PRO A 61 4.21 -16.79 -8.92
C PRO A 61 3.03 -15.92 -8.43
N TYR A 62 2.81 -15.93 -7.12
CA TYR A 62 1.72 -15.18 -6.48
C TYR A 62 2.14 -13.73 -6.24
N PRO A 63 1.43 -12.72 -6.77
CA PRO A 63 1.74 -11.32 -6.48
C PRO A 63 1.43 -11.03 -5.00
N LEU A 64 2.37 -10.40 -4.29
CA LEU A 64 2.19 -10.03 -2.88
C LEU A 64 1.94 -8.54 -2.72
N THR A 65 2.84 -7.72 -3.23
CA THR A 65 2.77 -6.26 -3.10
C THR A 65 3.69 -5.59 -4.11
N HIS A 66 3.70 -4.27 -4.14
CA HIS A 66 4.61 -3.47 -4.94
C HIS A 66 4.99 -2.18 -4.20
N THR A 67 6.09 -1.58 -4.62
CA THR A 67 6.52 -0.23 -4.21
C THR A 67 7.11 0.50 -5.41
N PHE A 68 7.31 1.79 -5.26
CA PHE A 68 8.10 2.60 -6.19
C PHE A 68 9.46 2.91 -5.56
N THR A 69 10.46 3.12 -6.40
CA THR A 69 11.76 3.64 -5.94
C THR A 69 11.70 5.14 -5.68
N ASP A 70 12.45 5.61 -4.69
CA ASP A 70 12.58 7.03 -4.37
C ASP A 70 13.55 7.77 -5.31
N CYS A 71 13.84 9.04 -5.04
CA CYS A 71 14.77 9.86 -5.82
C CYS A 71 16.21 9.33 -5.86
N TYR A 72 16.59 8.47 -4.91
CA TYR A 72 17.87 7.77 -4.86
C TYR A 72 17.79 6.35 -5.41
N GLY A 73 16.69 6.00 -6.10
CA GLY A 73 16.47 4.68 -6.67
C GLY A 73 16.21 3.61 -5.63
N GLN A 74 16.00 3.96 -4.36
CA GLN A 74 15.90 3.02 -3.25
C GLN A 74 14.48 2.50 -3.10
N PHE A 75 14.35 1.24 -2.68
CA PHE A 75 13.09 0.63 -2.32
C PHE A 75 13.23 -0.24 -1.07
N LEU A 76 12.12 -0.41 -0.36
CA LEU A 76 12.02 -1.28 0.81
C LEU A 76 10.76 -2.14 0.72
N LEU A 77 10.93 -3.46 0.82
CA LEU A 77 9.86 -4.45 0.80
C LEU A 77 9.97 -5.37 2.01
N GLY A 78 8.91 -5.38 2.82
CA GLY A 78 8.80 -6.26 3.97
C GLY A 78 7.67 -5.83 4.90
N PRO A 79 7.54 -6.50 6.06
CA PRO A 79 8.33 -7.67 6.48
C PRO A 79 8.00 -8.94 5.67
N LEU A 80 8.98 -9.84 5.52
CA LEU A 80 8.92 -11.08 4.73
C LEU A 80 9.09 -12.32 5.60
N CYS A 81 8.47 -13.43 5.19
CA CYS A 81 8.65 -14.70 5.88
C CYS A 81 10.05 -15.25 5.62
N PRO A 82 10.75 -15.77 6.65
CA PRO A 82 12.03 -16.43 6.46
C PRO A 82 11.88 -17.70 5.61
N ASN A 83 12.99 -18.18 5.04
CA ASN A 83 13.05 -19.43 4.28
C ASN A 83 12.03 -19.53 3.13
N THR A 84 11.59 -18.39 2.58
CA THR A 84 10.60 -18.31 1.51
C THR A 84 11.27 -17.79 0.23
N LYS A 85 10.98 -18.43 -0.91
CA LYS A 85 11.45 -17.96 -2.22
C LYS A 85 10.58 -16.81 -2.73
N TYR A 86 11.22 -15.71 -3.06
CA TYR A 86 10.57 -14.52 -3.62
C TYR A 86 11.18 -14.17 -4.99
N MET A 87 10.41 -13.44 -5.78
CA MET A 87 10.82 -12.89 -7.07
C MET A 87 10.49 -11.40 -7.09
N LEU A 88 11.47 -10.58 -7.46
CA LEU A 88 11.25 -9.18 -7.80
C LEU A 88 11.07 -9.04 -9.30
N LYS A 89 10.11 -8.23 -9.72
CA LYS A 89 10.02 -7.72 -11.08
C LYS A 89 10.08 -6.20 -11.05
N ILE A 90 11.11 -5.66 -11.69
CA ILE A 90 11.44 -4.23 -11.69
C ILE A 90 11.14 -3.67 -13.07
N TYR A 91 10.55 -2.48 -13.08
CA TYR A 91 9.85 -1.91 -14.23
C TYR A 91 10.04 -0.39 -14.20
N LYS A 92 10.60 0.19 -15.26
CA LYS A 92 10.69 1.65 -15.44
C LYS A 92 10.61 1.95 -16.93
N ASP A 93 9.71 2.86 -17.31
CA ASP A 93 9.49 3.43 -18.66
C ASP A 93 9.40 2.42 -19.84
N ASN A 94 8.65 2.73 -20.89
CA ASN A 94 8.58 1.92 -22.13
C ASN A 94 8.25 0.41 -21.97
N ILE A 95 7.51 0.01 -20.93
CA ILE A 95 7.19 -1.40 -20.71
C ILE A 95 5.95 -1.77 -21.52
N ASN A 96 6.08 -2.69 -22.48
CA ASN A 96 4.93 -3.26 -23.19
C ASN A 96 4.52 -4.60 -22.55
N ILE A 97 3.56 -4.57 -21.61
CA ILE A 97 2.97 -5.77 -21.01
C ILE A 97 1.57 -5.98 -21.59
N LYS A 98 1.35 -7.10 -22.29
CA LYS A 98 0.02 -7.44 -22.84
C LYS A 98 -0.34 -8.91 -22.58
N PHE A 99 -1.34 -9.13 -21.72
CA PHE A 99 -2.06 -10.41 -21.64
C PHE A 99 -3.56 -10.14 -21.47
N THR A 100 -4.36 -10.72 -22.36
CA THR A 100 -5.82 -10.52 -22.60
C THR A 100 -6.56 -11.82 -22.24
N THR A 101 -7.88 -11.94 -22.05
CA THR A 101 -8.99 -11.00 -22.28
C THR A 101 -9.88 -10.94 -21.05
N LEU A 102 -10.24 -9.71 -20.68
CA LEU A 102 -11.32 -9.45 -19.76
C LEU A 102 -12.54 -9.02 -20.58
N GLN A 103 -13.70 -9.62 -20.34
CA GLN A 103 -14.99 -9.08 -20.77
C GLN A 103 -15.81 -8.70 -19.54
N PRO A 104 -15.72 -7.44 -19.10
CA PRO A 104 -16.52 -6.96 -17.98
C PRO A 104 -17.97 -6.70 -18.41
N ASN A 105 -18.92 -7.09 -17.55
CA ASN A 105 -20.34 -6.73 -17.64
C ASN A 105 -20.57 -5.28 -17.17
N PRO A 106 -21.62 -4.59 -17.64
CA PRO A 106 -21.83 -3.18 -17.31
C PRO A 106 -22.05 -2.97 -15.81
N TYR A 107 -21.14 -2.25 -15.18
CA TYR A 107 -21.31 -1.71 -13.84
C TYR A 107 -21.88 -0.30 -13.95
N ASN A 108 -23.01 -0.04 -13.28
CA ASN A 108 -23.56 1.31 -13.13
C ASN A 108 -23.30 1.81 -11.71
N GLY A 109 -22.13 2.41 -11.51
CA GLY A 109 -21.72 3.03 -10.24
C GLY A 109 -20.56 3.99 -10.45
N GLN A 110 -20.29 4.84 -9.46
CA GLN A 110 -19.26 5.88 -9.53
C GLN A 110 -17.86 5.28 -9.28
N CYS A 111 -16.89 5.60 -10.14
CA CYS A 111 -15.51 5.11 -10.06
C CYS A 111 -14.67 5.85 -9.01
N LEU A 112 -13.60 5.18 -8.54
CA LEU A 112 -12.50 5.80 -7.79
C LEU A 112 -11.92 6.99 -8.58
N GLY A 113 -11.86 8.17 -7.95
CA GLY A 113 -11.35 9.40 -8.58
C GLY A 113 -12.40 10.27 -9.28
N LYS A 114 -13.69 9.89 -9.27
CA LYS A 114 -14.75 10.81 -9.67
C LYS A 114 -15.01 11.77 -8.51
N ASN A 115 -14.37 12.93 -8.52
CA ASN A 115 -14.93 14.08 -7.80
C ASN A 115 -16.25 14.40 -8.49
N VAL A 116 -17.36 14.17 -7.81
CA VAL A 116 -18.63 14.76 -8.23
C VAL A 116 -18.49 16.26 -7.99
N CYS A 117 -17.93 16.97 -8.97
CA CYS A 117 -18.11 18.41 -9.03
C CYS A 117 -19.57 18.62 -9.47
N GLU A 118 -20.49 18.64 -8.51
CA GLU A 118 -21.85 19.11 -8.70
C GLU A 118 -21.79 20.57 -9.16
N SER A 119 -21.83 20.81 -10.47
CA SER A 119 -22.28 22.09 -11.01
C SER A 119 -23.79 22.01 -11.22
N ASN A 120 -24.55 22.26 -10.16
CA ASN A 120 -25.96 22.63 -10.31
C ASN A 120 -26.05 24.08 -10.82
N PRO A 121 -26.97 24.39 -11.75
CA PRO A 121 -27.73 25.62 -11.66
C PRO A 121 -28.99 25.36 -10.80
N GLU A 122 -29.05 26.08 -9.68
CA GLU A 122 -30.20 26.33 -8.78
C GLU A 122 -31.48 26.84 -9.49
N PRO A 123 -32.62 27.11 -8.79
CA PRO A 123 -33.14 26.60 -7.50
C PRO A 123 -34.66 26.28 -7.52
N GLU A 124 -35.15 25.36 -6.68
CA GLU A 124 -36.45 25.53 -5.96
C GLU A 124 -36.35 24.84 -4.59
N ASN A 125 -36.68 25.59 -3.53
CA ASN A 125 -36.38 25.36 -2.10
C ASN A 125 -37.63 24.79 -1.36
N PRO A 126 -37.63 24.52 -0.03
CA PRO A 126 -37.16 23.38 0.78
C PRO A 126 -38.40 22.70 1.52
N PRO A 127 -38.35 21.96 2.67
CA PRO A 127 -37.25 21.65 3.60
C PRO A 127 -37.16 20.22 4.16
N CYS A 128 -35.95 19.76 4.48
CA CYS A 128 -35.72 18.98 5.70
C CYS A 128 -34.25 19.13 6.15
N GLY A 129 -34.09 19.69 7.35
CA GLY A 129 -32.79 20.01 7.92
C GLY A 129 -32.05 18.79 8.44
N CYS A 130 -30.74 18.80 8.23
CA CYS A 130 -29.73 18.20 9.11
C CYS A 130 -28.46 19.04 8.94
N GLY A 131 -28.21 19.92 9.91
CA GLY A 131 -27.00 20.72 9.96
C GLY A 131 -25.80 19.86 10.37
N CYS A 132 -24.72 19.95 9.61
CA CYS A 132 -23.35 19.63 10.04
C CYS A 132 -22.42 20.53 9.23
N GLY A 133 -22.05 21.68 9.82
CA GLY A 133 -20.99 22.52 9.30
C GLY A 133 -19.63 21.92 9.63
N CYS A 134 -18.71 21.95 8.67
CA CYS A 134 -17.28 21.88 8.91
C CYS A 134 -16.60 22.68 7.80
N GLY A 135 -16.12 23.87 8.16
CA GLY A 135 -15.11 24.59 7.39
C GLY A 135 -13.70 24.09 7.69
N CYS A 136 -12.74 24.88 7.21
CA CYS A 136 -11.28 24.79 7.32
C CYS A 136 -10.66 23.98 6.17
N GLY A 137 -9.73 24.49 5.35
CA GLY A 137 -8.77 25.57 5.59
C GLY A 137 -7.56 25.01 6.35
N CYS A 138 -6.49 24.74 5.60
CA CYS A 138 -5.26 23.99 5.92
C CYS A 138 -5.37 22.47 5.73
#